data_AF-A0A957G216-F1
#
_entry.id   AF-A0A957G216-F1
#
_cell.length_a   1.000
_cell.length_b   1.000
_cell.length_c   1.000
_cell.angle_alpha   90.00
_cell.angle_beta   90.00
_cell.angle_gamma   90.00
#
_symmetry.space_group_name_H-M   'P 1'
#
loop_
_entity.id
_entity.type
_entity.pdbx_description
1 polymer ?
#
loop_
_entity_poly.entity_id
_entity_poly.type
_entity_poly.pdbx_seq_one_letter_code
_entity_poly.pdbx_strand_id
1 'polypeptide(L)'
;MSSRARKTIDGIKFHGNKPTELPLKELYTWVVWQFPRFHGDKLCGAVHPPIKAHGWLPAVILSRQGRIEVYAHLEEAFATPEEAADALNGQVE
;
A
#
# COMPACT_ATOMS: atom_id res chain seq x y z
N MET A 1 -23.09 8.35 -1.54
CA MET A 1 -21.65 8.08 -1.69
C MET A 1 -21.06 7.95 -0.30
N SER A 2 -20.82 6.71 0.17
CA SER A 2 -20.38 6.47 1.55
C SER A 2 -18.87 6.73 1.65
N SER A 3 -18.46 7.80 2.32
CA SER A 3 -17.06 8.03 2.66
C SER A 3 -16.63 6.99 3.70
N ARG A 4 -15.78 6.03 3.31
CA ARG A 4 -15.18 5.08 4.27
C ARG A 4 -14.32 5.83 5.29
N ALA A 5 -14.37 5.40 6.55
CA ALA A 5 -13.63 6.02 7.65
C ALA A 5 -12.11 5.91 7.43
N ARG A 6 -11.36 6.91 7.90
CA ARG A 6 -9.89 6.85 7.92
C ARG A 6 -9.42 5.69 8.80
N LYS A 7 -8.40 4.97 8.36
CA LYS A 7 -7.79 3.86 9.11
C LYS A 7 -6.47 4.33 9.71
N THR A 8 -6.16 3.90 10.93
CA THR A 8 -4.84 4.12 11.54
C THR A 8 -4.15 2.77 11.70
N ILE A 9 -2.94 2.63 11.17
CA ILE A 9 -2.14 1.41 11.26
C ILE A 9 -0.74 1.83 11.71
N ASP A 10 -0.26 1.27 12.82
CA ASP A 10 1.06 1.61 13.39
C ASP A 10 1.26 3.13 13.58
N GLY A 11 0.23 3.84 14.03
CA GLY A 11 0.26 5.30 14.21
C GLY A 11 0.13 6.14 12.93
N ILE A 12 0.20 5.54 11.74
CA ILE A 12 0.06 6.21 10.45
C ILE A 12 -1.42 6.29 10.06
N LYS A 13 -1.88 7.48 9.65
CA LYS A 13 -3.26 7.72 9.23
C LYS A 13 -3.40 7.55 7.72
N PHE A 14 -4.30 6.65 7.31
CA PHE A 14 -4.63 6.37 5.92
C PHE A 14 -5.99 6.94 5.54
N HIS A 15 -6.11 7.39 4.29
CA HIS A 15 -7.37 7.72 3.67
C HIS A 15 -8.27 6.48 3.59
N GLY A 16 -9.58 6.66 3.76
CA GLY A 16 -10.54 5.56 3.72
C GLY A 16 -11.07 5.23 2.31
N ASN A 17 -10.82 6.09 1.32
CA ASN A 17 -11.42 5.99 -0.02
C ASN A 17 -10.42 6.14 -1.17
N LYS A 18 -9.14 6.31 -0.88
CA LYS A 18 -8.09 6.49 -1.89
C LYS A 18 -6.74 6.02 -1.34
N PRO A 19 -5.74 5.78 -2.21
CA PRO A 19 -4.37 5.53 -1.76
C PRO A 19 -3.89 6.69 -0.90
N THR A 20 -3.08 6.38 0.11
CA THR A 20 -2.39 7.40 0.90
C THR A 20 -0.98 7.51 0.37
N GLU A 21 -0.62 8.67 -0.14
CA GLU A 21 0.75 8.97 -0.50
C GLU A 21 1.51 9.45 0.75
N LEU A 22 2.66 8.84 1.01
CA LEU A 22 3.55 9.23 2.10
C LEU A 22 5.02 9.14 1.67
N PRO A 23 5.93 9.88 2.33
CA PRO A 23 7.37 9.67 2.21
C PRO A 23 7.74 8.22 2.59
N LEU A 24 8.64 7.59 1.82
CA LEU A 24 9.09 6.22 2.13
C LEU A 24 9.68 6.10 3.55
N LYS A 25 10.31 7.17 4.05
CA LYS A 25 10.87 7.24 5.42
C LYS A 25 9.84 7.10 6.55
N GLU A 26 8.55 7.36 6.30
CA GLU A 26 7.49 7.14 7.30
C GLU A 26 7.29 5.63 7.55
N LEU A 27 7.67 4.78 6.59
CA LEU A 27 7.59 3.32 6.68
C LEU A 27 8.88 2.66 7.17
N TYR A 28 9.74 3.38 7.90
CA TYR A 28 11.07 2.88 8.29
C TYR A 28 11.05 1.62 9.16
N THR A 29 9.95 1.34 9.87
CA THR A 29 9.72 0.11 10.65
C THR A 29 8.96 -0.96 9.89
N TRP A 30 8.46 -0.66 8.69
CA TRP A 30 7.63 -1.56 7.90
C TRP A 30 8.47 -2.33 6.89
N VAL A 31 8.01 -3.51 6.51
CA VAL A 31 8.55 -4.19 5.34
C VAL A 31 7.96 -3.54 4.10
N VAL A 32 8.82 -3.12 3.17
CA VAL A 32 8.44 -2.66 1.84
C VAL A 32 8.96 -3.67 0.82
N TRP A 33 8.05 -4.38 0.16
CA TRP A 33 8.36 -5.35 -0.87
C TRP A 33 8.10 -4.73 -2.24
N GLN A 34 9.11 -4.69 -3.09
CA GLN A 34 9.03 -4.15 -4.44
C GLN A 34 9.09 -5.29 -5.46
N PHE A 35 8.22 -5.25 -6.46
CA PHE A 35 8.25 -6.20 -7.58
C PHE A 35 8.81 -5.52 -8.83
N PRO A 36 9.50 -6.26 -9.71
CA PRO A 36 9.95 -5.77 -11.02
C PRO A 36 8.77 -5.72 -12.02
N ARG A 37 7.67 -5.10 -11.62
CA ARG A 37 6.42 -4.98 -12.37
C ARG A 37 5.94 -3.54 -12.30
N PHE A 38 5.37 -3.05 -13.39
CA PHE A 38 4.91 -1.67 -13.49
C PHE A 38 3.40 -1.55 -13.34
N HIS A 39 2.97 -0.50 -12.65
CA HIS A 39 1.59 -0.02 -12.61
C HIS A 39 1.61 1.42 -13.15
N GLY A 40 1.33 1.57 -14.44
CA GLY A 40 1.62 2.80 -15.18
C GLY A 40 3.14 3.06 -15.25
N ASP A 41 3.59 4.20 -14.73
CA ASP A 41 5.00 4.59 -14.63
C ASP A 41 5.64 4.26 -13.26
N LYS A 42 4.87 3.63 -12.35
CA LYS A 42 5.26 3.30 -10.97
C LYS A 42 5.58 1.82 -10.84
N LEU A 43 6.28 1.43 -9.77
CA LEU A 43 6.61 0.03 -9.49
C LEU A 43 5.61 -0.57 -8.52
N CYS A 44 5.07 -1.74 -8.85
CA CYS A 44 4.17 -2.48 -7.97
C CYS A 44 4.91 -2.90 -6.69
N GLY A 45 4.20 -2.89 -5.58
CA GLY A 45 4.73 -3.30 -4.30
C GLY A 45 3.67 -3.73 -3.32
N ALA A 46 4.13 -4.16 -2.16
CA ALA A 46 3.32 -4.44 -1.00
C ALA A 46 4.05 -3.94 0.25
N VAL A 47 3.29 -3.55 1.26
CA VAL A 47 3.84 -3.12 2.54
C VAL A 47 3.22 -3.90 3.69
N HIS A 48 4.01 -4.16 4.72
CA HIS A 48 3.56 -4.87 5.91
C HIS A 48 3.98 -4.11 7.17
N PRO A 49 3.03 -3.71 8.04
CA PRO A 49 3.35 -3.03 9.28
C PRO A 49 4.02 -3.99 10.28
N PRO A 50 4.77 -3.50 11.29
CA PRO A 50 5.36 -4.33 12.34
C PRO A 50 4.32 -4.85 13.36
N ILE A 51 3.11 -5.20 12.90
CA ILE A 51 2.00 -5.68 13.71
C ILE A 51 1.80 -7.17 13.43
N LYS A 52 1.85 -7.99 14.48
CA LYS A 52 1.64 -9.44 14.39
C LYS A 52 0.24 -9.74 13.83
N ALA A 53 0.17 -10.67 12.88
CA ALA A 53 -1.07 -11.11 12.20
C ALA A 53 -1.81 -10.01 11.40
N HIS A 54 -1.16 -8.87 11.13
CA HIS A 54 -1.66 -7.98 10.10
C HIS A 54 -1.36 -8.57 8.72
N GLY A 55 -2.22 -8.37 7.73
CA GLY A 55 -1.95 -8.79 6.35
C GLY A 55 -1.10 -7.78 5.59
N TRP A 56 -0.77 -8.11 4.34
CA TRP A 56 -0.09 -7.22 3.42
C TRP A 56 -1.05 -6.17 2.85
N LEU A 57 -0.53 -4.97 2.63
CA LEU A 57 -1.26 -3.88 2.00
C LEU A 57 -0.67 -3.61 0.62
N PRO A 58 -1.50 -3.42 -0.42
CA PRO A 58 -0.98 -3.07 -1.73
C PRO A 58 -0.32 -1.70 -1.71
N ALA A 59 0.72 -1.54 -2.52
CA ALA A 59 1.39 -0.27 -2.68
C ALA A 59 1.92 -0.07 -4.10
N VAL A 60 2.13 1.19 -4.47
CA VAL A 60 2.98 1.54 -5.61
C VAL A 60 4.11 2.45 -5.17
N ILE A 61 5.31 2.17 -5.68
CA ILE A 61 6.56 2.79 -5.22
C ILE A 61 7.03 3.76 -6.29
N LEU A 62 7.09 5.04 -5.93
CA LEU A 62 7.58 6.13 -6.76
C LEU A 62 9.05 6.38 -6.38
N SER A 63 9.91 5.41 -6.71
CA SER A 63 11.31 5.35 -6.22
C SER A 63 12.09 6.64 -6.50
N ARG A 64 11.91 7.24 -7.68
CA ARG A 64 12.60 8.48 -8.09
C ARG A 64 12.23 9.69 -7.22
N GLN A 65 11.06 9.64 -6.56
CA GLN A 65 10.51 10.73 -5.76
C GLN A 65 10.64 10.44 -4.26
N GLY A 66 11.10 9.25 -3.87
CA GLY A 66 11.14 8.81 -2.47
C GLY A 66 9.75 8.70 -1.83
N ARG A 67 8.73 8.42 -2.64
CA ARG A 67 7.32 8.33 -2.23
C ARG A 67 6.78 6.92 -2.41
N ILE A 68 5.72 6.63 -1.65
CA ILE A 68 4.95 5.40 -1.76
C ILE A 68 3.46 5.73 -1.58
N GLU A 69 2.63 5.10 -2.41
CA GLU A 69 1.18 5.14 -2.27
C GLU A 69 0.72 3.82 -1.69
N VAL A 70 0.10 3.85 -0.51
CA VAL A 70 -0.40 2.66 0.19
C VAL A 70 -1.92 2.59 0.09
N TYR A 71 -2.43 1.46 -0.38
CA TYR A 71 -3.85 1.21 -0.64
C TYR A 71 -4.56 0.62 0.59
N ALA A 72 -4.33 1.21 1.77
CA ALA A 72 -4.93 0.74 3.03
C ALA A 72 -6.45 0.95 3.14
N HIS A 73 -7.06 1.59 2.13
CA HIS A 73 -8.50 1.79 2.00
C HIS A 73 -9.25 0.57 1.43
N LEU A 74 -8.52 -0.41 0.90
CA LEU A 74 -9.08 -1.69 0.50
C LEU A 74 -9.50 -2.46 1.77
N GLU A 75 -10.64 -3.15 1.69
CA GLU A 75 -11.28 -3.78 2.86
C GLU A 75 -10.44 -4.92 3.44
N GLU A 76 -9.72 -5.65 2.58
CA GLU A 76 -8.96 -6.82 2.97
C GLU A 76 -7.45 -6.56 2.90
N ALA A 77 -6.76 -7.00 3.96
CA ALA A 77 -5.32 -7.17 3.92
C ALA A 77 -5.03 -8.58 3.38
N PHE A 78 -4.00 -8.70 2.54
CA PHE A 78 -3.70 -9.91 1.80
C PHE A 78 -2.79 -10.86 2.59
N ALA A 79 -2.83 -12.16 2.28
CA ALA A 79 -2.01 -13.13 3.00
C ALA A 79 -0.53 -13.04 2.59
N THR A 80 -0.28 -12.69 1.32
CA THR A 80 1.06 -12.62 0.73
C THR A 80 1.35 -11.25 0.08
N PRO A 81 2.62 -10.86 -0.06
CA PRO A 81 2.98 -9.64 -0.78
C PRO A 81 2.60 -9.73 -2.28
N GLU A 82 2.63 -10.92 -2.88
CA GLU A 82 2.24 -11.15 -4.26
C GLU A 82 0.75 -10.84 -4.49
N GLU A 83 -0.13 -11.39 -3.65
CA GLU A 83 -1.57 -11.13 -3.70
C GLU A 83 -1.89 -9.64 -3.53
N ALA A 84 -1.20 -8.98 -2.60
CA ALA A 84 -1.34 -7.53 -2.41
C ALA A 84 -0.93 -6.76 -3.67
N ALA A 85 0.22 -7.08 -4.25
CA ALA A 85 0.67 -6.40 -5.47
C ALA A 85 -0.25 -6.69 -6.67
N ASP A 86 -0.84 -7.89 -6.76
CA ASP A 86 -1.74 -8.30 -7.84
C ASP A 86 -3.11 -7.64 -7.76
N ALA A 87 -3.56 -7.25 -6.57
CA ALA A 87 -4.81 -6.52 -6.39
C ALA A 87 -4.89 -5.22 -7.20
N LEU A 88 -3.74 -4.62 -7.54
CA LEU A 88 -3.65 -3.39 -8.32
C LEU A 88 -3.54 -3.65 -9.83
N ASN A 89 -3.22 -4.88 -10.27
CA ASN A 89 -3.04 -5.20 -11.69
C ASN A 89 -4.38 -5.34 -12.45
N GLY A 90 -5.49 -5.56 -11.75
CA GLY A 90 -6.82 -5.68 -12.34
C GLY A 90 -7.61 -4.37 -12.50
N GLN A 91 -7.07 -3.23 -12.03
CA GLN A 91 -7.75 -1.93 -12.01
C GLN A 91 -7.28 -1.00 -13.14
N VAL A 92 -7.20 -1.54 -14.37
CA VAL A 92 -6.97 -0.73 -15.58
C VAL A 92 -8.33 -0.23 -16.06
N GLU A 93 -8.68 1.00 -15.71
CA GLU A 93 -9.60 1.85 -16.51
C GLU A 93 -8.80 2.97 -17.17
#